data_AF-A0A7J3F1K5-F1
#
_entry.id   AF-A0A7J3F1K5-F1
#
_cell.length_a   1.000
_cell.length_b   1.000
_cell.length_c   1.000
_cell.angle_alpha   90.00
_cell.angle_beta   90.00
_cell.angle_gamma   90.00
#
_symmetry.space_group_name_H-M   'P 1'
#
loop_
_entity.id
_entity.type
_entity.pdbx_description
1 polymer ?
#
loop_
_entity_poly.entity_id
_entity_poly.type
_entity_poly.pdbx_seq_one_letter_code
_entity_poly.pdbx_strand_id
1 'polypeptide(L)'
;MLILWKIYEDTIKKEEEMVRRRSTLLKRLTLKPTIHIGKSGLTDAQLNEIIKQLEARGRIKVKVLRTALVNETVESIAQKVSSKTGSKITQIIGHTFTLYKPKKRNLFREIKRN
;
A
#
# COMPACT_ATOMS: atom_id res chain seq x y z
N MET A 1 39.90 21.31 -1.14
CA MET A 1 38.71 22.19 -1.27
C MET A 1 37.57 21.53 -2.04
N LEU A 2 37.77 20.98 -3.25
CA LEU A 2 36.74 20.25 -4.02
C LEU A 2 36.20 18.97 -3.35
N ILE A 3 37.04 18.23 -2.62
CA ILE A 3 36.63 16.99 -1.93
C ILE A 3 35.64 17.29 -0.79
N LEU A 4 35.89 18.35 -0.02
CA LEU A 4 35.01 18.77 1.07
C LEU A 4 33.65 19.24 0.53
N TRP A 5 33.64 19.94 -0.61
CA TRP A 5 32.41 20.34 -1.29
C TRP A 5 31.61 19.15 -1.81
N LYS A 6 32.28 18.16 -2.42
CA LYS A 6 31.67 16.91 -2.88
C LYS A 6 31.02 16.15 -1.72
N ILE A 7 31.74 16.01 -0.60
CA ILE A 7 31.22 15.36 0.62
C ILE A 7 30.01 16.14 1.15
N TYR A 8 30.06 17.47 1.16
CA TYR A 8 28.95 18.30 1.59
C TYR A 8 27.72 18.12 0.68
N GLU A 9 27.88 18.15 -0.65
CA GLU A 9 26.80 17.90 -1.61
C GLU A 9 26.16 16.51 -1.44
N ASP A 10 26.98 15.46 -1.29
CA ASP A 10 26.49 14.09 -1.09
C ASP A 10 25.75 13.94 0.26
N THR A 11 26.22 14.64 1.30
CA THR A 11 25.55 14.68 2.60
C THR A 11 24.17 15.33 2.49
N ILE A 12 24.08 16.49 1.82
CA ILE A 12 22.80 17.19 1.59
C ILE A 12 21.84 16.34 0.75
N LYS A 13 22.32 15.70 -0.33
CA LYS A 13 21.48 14.79 -1.13
C LYS A 13 20.92 13.63 -0.32
N LYS A 14 21.73 13.04 0.56
CA LYS A 14 21.30 11.95 1.43
C LYS A 14 20.25 12.40 2.45
N GLU A 15 20.40 13.60 3.00
CA GLU A 15 19.44 14.24 3.90
C GLU A 15 18.08 14.45 3.19
N GLU A 16 18.08 15.05 2.00
CA GLU A 16 16.87 15.29 1.20
C GLU A 16 16.15 13.98 0.84
N GLU A 17 16.91 12.96 0.45
CA GLU A 17 16.35 11.66 0.10
C GLU A 17 15.73 10.98 1.32
N MET A 18 16.35 11.11 2.49
CA MET A 18 15.82 10.61 3.76
C MET A 18 14.51 11.30 4.13
N VAL A 19 14.43 12.63 4.00
CA VAL A 19 13.21 13.41 4.26
C VAL A 19 12.08 13.01 3.30
N ARG A 20 12.38 12.82 2.00
CA ARG A 20 11.40 12.33 1.00
C ARG A 20 10.90 10.92 1.32
N ARG A 21 11.79 10.01 1.71
CA ARG A 21 11.42 8.65 2.14
C ARG A 21 10.53 8.70 3.38
N ARG A 22 10.91 9.47 4.39
CA ARG A 22 10.17 9.60 5.66
C ARG A 22 8.77 10.17 5.44
N SER A 23 8.62 11.22 4.63
CA SER A 23 7.30 11.78 4.31
C SER A 23 6.40 10.79 3.57
N THR A 24 6.98 10.01 2.64
CA THR A 24 6.24 8.97 1.90
C THR A 24 5.82 7.82 2.81
N LEU A 25 6.65 7.42 3.76
CA LEU A 25 6.33 6.40 4.76
C LEU A 25 5.22 6.86 5.70
N LEU A 26 5.30 8.09 6.21
CA LEU A 26 4.26 8.65 7.08
C LEU A 26 2.88 8.65 6.40
N LYS A 27 2.81 9.06 5.13
CA LYS A 27 1.57 9.01 4.33
C LYS A 27 1.01 7.58 4.18
N ARG A 28 1.84 6.54 4.22
CA ARG A 28 1.39 5.14 4.17
C ARG A 28 0.83 4.69 5.52
N LEU A 29 1.44 5.13 6.62
CA LEU A 29 1.02 4.78 7.98
C LEU A 29 -0.34 5.38 8.33
N THR A 30 -0.58 6.62 7.92
CA THR A 30 -1.83 7.36 8.21
C THR A 30 -3.02 6.96 7.35
N LEU A 31 -2.84 6.05 6.39
CA LEU A 31 -3.94 5.55 5.57
C LEU A 31 -4.99 4.88 6.47
N LYS A 32 -6.24 5.31 6.37
CA LYS A 32 -7.36 4.70 7.11
C LYS A 32 -7.78 3.39 6.43
N PRO A 33 -8.06 2.33 7.19
CA PRO A 33 -8.64 1.12 6.61
C PRO A 33 -10.01 1.41 6.00
N THR A 34 -10.22 0.98 4.76
CA THR A 34 -11.47 1.19 4.03
C THR A 34 -12.31 -0.07 3.95
N ILE A 35 -11.71 -1.22 4.26
CA ILE A 35 -12.33 -2.54 4.17
C ILE A 35 -12.07 -3.29 5.47
N HIS A 36 -13.10 -3.99 5.96
CA HIS A 36 -13.08 -4.74 7.21
C HIS A 36 -13.44 -6.20 6.96
N ILE A 37 -12.57 -7.13 7.35
CA ILE A 37 -12.76 -8.58 7.22
C ILE A 37 -13.23 -9.13 8.57
N GLY A 38 -14.43 -9.71 8.60
CA GLY A 38 -15.11 -10.18 9.82
C GLY A 38 -15.11 -11.69 9.98
N LYS A 39 -16.02 -12.21 10.82
CA LYS A 39 -16.13 -13.65 11.17
C LYS A 39 -16.21 -14.59 9.95
N SER A 40 -16.90 -14.17 8.88
CA SER A 40 -17.02 -14.95 7.63
C SER A 40 -15.74 -14.98 6.79
N GLY A 41 -14.64 -14.40 7.27
CA GLY A 41 -13.38 -14.32 6.54
C GLY A 41 -13.50 -13.44 5.30
N LEU A 42 -12.62 -13.71 4.32
CA LEU A 42 -12.60 -13.02 3.04
C LEU A 42 -13.74 -13.53 2.14
N THR A 43 -14.74 -12.69 1.92
CA THR A 43 -15.85 -12.96 0.99
C THR A 43 -15.56 -12.44 -0.41
N ASP A 44 -16.26 -12.98 -1.43
CA ASP A 44 -16.10 -12.52 -2.82
C ASP A 44 -16.55 -11.07 -3.01
N ALA A 45 -17.58 -10.63 -2.29
CA ALA A 45 -18.00 -9.23 -2.29
C ALA A 45 -16.89 -8.30 -1.80
N GLN A 46 -16.20 -8.66 -0.70
CA GLN A 46 -15.06 -7.90 -0.20
C GLN A 46 -13.88 -7.95 -1.17
N LEU A 47 -13.62 -9.10 -1.80
CA LEU A 47 -12.56 -9.24 -2.79
C LEU A 47 -12.79 -8.32 -4.01
N ASN A 48 -14.02 -8.27 -4.51
CA ASN A 48 -14.39 -7.38 -5.62
C ASN A 48 -14.24 -5.90 -5.25
N GLU A 49 -14.64 -5.53 -4.03
CA GLU A 49 -14.45 -4.17 -3.53
C GLU A 49 -12.95 -3.82 -3.36
N ILE A 50 -12.14 -4.76 -2.90
CA ILE A 50 -10.68 -4.62 -2.84
C ILE A 50 -10.11 -4.34 -4.24
N ILE A 51 -10.51 -5.12 -5.25
CA ILE A 51 -10.05 -4.95 -6.64
C ILE A 51 -10.42 -3.56 -7.14
N LYS A 52 -11.69 -3.16 -6.99
CA LYS A 52 -12.20 -1.85 -7.41
C LYS A 52 -11.44 -0.70 -6.76
N GLN A 53 -11.22 -0.75 -5.45
CA GLN A 53 -10.49 0.28 -4.74
C GLN A 53 -9.00 0.31 -5.12
N LEU A 54 -8.38 -0.85 -5.37
CA LEU A 54 -7.01 -0.94 -5.86
C LEU A 54 -6.86 -0.32 -7.25
N GLU A 55 -7.80 -0.52 -8.16
CA GLU A 55 -7.78 0.10 -9.48
C GLU A 55 -7.98 1.62 -9.39
N ALA A 56 -8.91 2.07 -8.53
CA ALA A 56 -9.22 3.49 -8.37
C ALA A 56 -8.12 4.28 -7.66
N ARG A 57 -7.47 3.70 -6.63
CA ARG A 57 -6.55 4.41 -5.73
C ARG A 57 -5.10 3.93 -5.84
N GLY A 58 -4.85 2.72 -6.36
CA GLY A 58 -3.53 2.09 -6.44
C GLY A 58 -2.98 1.55 -5.12
N ARG A 59 -3.57 1.96 -3.98
CA ARG A 59 -3.20 1.50 -2.63
C ARG A 59 -4.42 1.51 -1.72
N ILE A 60 -4.54 0.49 -0.87
CA ILE A 60 -5.60 0.41 0.14
C ILE A 60 -5.06 -0.16 1.45
N LYS A 61 -5.74 0.13 2.56
CA LYS A 61 -5.51 -0.51 3.86
C LYS A 61 -6.75 -1.30 4.25
N VAL A 62 -6.54 -2.52 4.70
CA VAL A 62 -7.59 -3.47 5.10
C VAL A 62 -7.42 -3.78 6.57
N LYS A 63 -8.52 -3.80 7.32
CA LYS A 63 -8.55 -4.20 8.73
C LYS A 63 -9.16 -5.59 8.83
N VAL A 64 -8.51 -6.46 9.57
CA VAL A 64 -9.03 -7.77 9.95
C VAL A 64 -9.59 -7.64 11.36
N LEU A 65 -10.83 -8.06 11.56
CA LEU A 65 -11.45 -8.08 12.88
C LEU A 65 -10.97 -9.29 13.66
N ARG A 66 -10.91 -9.18 14.99
CA ARG A 66 -10.49 -10.29 15.88
C ARG A 66 -11.30 -11.58 15.64
N THR A 67 -12.57 -11.45 15.29
CA THR A 67 -13.46 -12.58 14.98
C THR A 67 -13.02 -13.39 13.77
N ALA A 68 -12.30 -12.77 12.82
CA ALA A 68 -11.75 -13.46 11.66
C ALA A 68 -10.43 -14.19 12.00
N LEU A 69 -9.78 -13.78 13.09
CA LEU A 69 -8.46 -14.28 13.49
C LEU A 69 -8.50 -15.53 14.37
N VAL A 70 -9.70 -16.07 14.61
CA VAL A 70 -9.86 -17.30 15.41
C VAL A 70 -9.23 -18.50 14.70
N ASN A 71 -9.35 -18.55 13.37
CA ASN A 71 -8.89 -19.68 12.55
C ASN A 71 -7.80 -19.29 11.54
N GLU A 72 -7.49 -18.00 11.39
CA GLU A 72 -6.54 -17.49 10.39
C GLU A 72 -5.67 -16.36 10.95
N THR A 73 -4.50 -16.15 10.36
CA THR A 73 -3.63 -15.00 10.70
C THR A 73 -3.84 -13.86 9.71
N VAL A 74 -3.45 -12.64 10.11
CA VAL A 74 -3.50 -11.45 9.25
C VAL A 74 -2.63 -11.67 8.01
N GLU A 75 -1.47 -12.31 8.18
CA GLU A 75 -0.52 -12.66 7.14
C GLU A 75 -1.13 -13.61 6.12
N SER A 76 -1.81 -14.67 6.58
CA SER A 76 -2.47 -15.63 5.70
C SER A 76 -3.57 -14.97 4.87
N ILE A 77 -4.42 -14.15 5.52
CA ILE A 77 -5.47 -13.40 4.83
C ILE A 77 -4.85 -12.41 3.83
N ALA A 78 -3.81 -11.68 4.22
CA ALA A 78 -3.13 -10.73 3.36
C ALA A 78 -2.54 -11.42 2.12
N GLN A 79 -1.90 -12.59 2.30
CA GLN A 79 -1.38 -13.40 1.19
C GLN A 79 -2.50 -13.87 0.26
N LYS A 80 -3.60 -14.41 0.79
CA LYS A 80 -4.77 -14.82 -0.01
C LYS A 80 -5.29 -13.66 -0.86
N VAL A 81 -5.45 -12.47 -0.27
CA VAL A 81 -5.90 -11.28 -1.01
C VAL A 81 -4.86 -10.84 -2.04
N SER A 82 -3.58 -10.80 -1.67
CA SER A 82 -2.47 -10.42 -2.56
C SER A 82 -2.44 -11.29 -3.81
N SER A 83 -2.52 -12.62 -3.63
CA SER A 83 -2.53 -13.60 -4.71
C SER A 83 -3.75 -13.46 -5.62
N LYS A 84 -4.95 -13.36 -5.04
CA LYS A 84 -6.20 -13.21 -5.81
C LYS A 84 -6.27 -11.88 -6.59
N THR A 85 -5.65 -10.82 -6.09
CA THR A 85 -5.74 -9.47 -6.67
C THR A 85 -4.55 -9.11 -7.56
N GLY A 86 -3.49 -9.92 -7.55
CA GLY A 86 -2.21 -9.58 -8.20
C GLY A 86 -1.62 -8.28 -7.66
N SER A 87 -1.82 -8.01 -6.37
CA SER A 87 -1.26 -6.84 -5.68
C SER A 87 -0.06 -7.24 -4.82
N LYS A 88 0.67 -6.25 -4.28
CA LYS A 88 1.80 -6.45 -3.38
C LYS A 88 1.44 -5.99 -1.97
N ILE A 89 1.71 -6.83 -0.97
CA ILE A 89 1.66 -6.44 0.44
C ILE A 89 2.83 -5.51 0.72
N THR A 90 2.54 -4.30 1.19
CA THR A 90 3.55 -3.29 1.52
C THR A 90 3.83 -3.20 3.00
N GLN A 91 2.85 -3.55 3.83
CA GLN A 91 2.97 -3.49 5.28
C GLN A 91 1.90 -4.34 5.94
N ILE A 92 2.26 -4.92 7.10
CA ILE A 92 1.34 -5.55 8.05
C ILE A 92 1.61 -4.89 9.40
N ILE A 93 0.58 -4.34 10.05
CA ILE A 93 0.67 -3.75 11.39
C ILE A 93 -0.55 -4.18 12.20
N GLY A 94 -0.30 -4.94 13.27
CA GLY A 94 -1.37 -5.49 14.11
C GLY A 94 -2.42 -6.20 13.24
N HIS A 95 -3.68 -5.82 13.39
CA HIS A 95 -4.77 -6.42 12.60
C HIS A 95 -5.06 -5.69 11.29
N THR A 96 -4.07 -5.01 10.71
CA THR A 96 -4.25 -4.30 9.43
C THR A 96 -3.12 -4.62 8.48
N PHE A 97 -3.42 -4.62 7.18
CA PHE A 97 -2.42 -4.74 6.13
C PHE A 97 -2.69 -3.77 4.99
N THR A 98 -1.63 -3.38 4.29
CA THR A 98 -1.68 -2.40 3.19
C THR A 98 -1.26 -3.06 1.89
N LEU A 99 -2.13 -2.97 0.88
CA LEU A 99 -1.88 -3.49 -0.47
C LEU A 99 -1.56 -2.35 -1.43
N TYR A 100 -0.68 -2.63 -2.39
CA TYR A 100 -0.34 -1.73 -3.48
C TYR A 100 -0.40 -2.46 -4.82
N LYS A 101 -1.04 -1.83 -5.80
CA LYS A 101 -1.04 -2.28 -7.19
C LYS A 101 -0.78 -1.05 -8.08
N PRO A 102 0.30 -1.02 -8.88
CA PRO A 102 0.55 0.09 -9.77
C PRO A 102 -0.62 0.24 -10.74
N LYS A 103 -1.11 1.47 -10.93
CA LYS A 103 -2.13 1.74 -11.95
C LYS A 103 -1.53 1.47 -13.32
N LYS A 104 -2.24 0.74 -14.17
CA LYS A 104 -1.91 0.69 -15.60
C LYS A 104 -2.09 2.12 -16.14
N ARG A 105 -1.00 2.73 -16.63
CA ARG A 105 -1.05 4.06 -17.26
C ARG A 105 -1.81 3.91 -18.58
N ASN A 106 -3.08 4.34 -18.59
CA ASN A 106 -3.88 4.38 -19.81
C ASN A 106 -3.49 5.60 -20.64
N LEU A 107 -2.51 5.44 -21.53
CA LEU A 107 -1.97 6.49 -22.40
C LEU A 107 -3.07 7.24 -23.18
N PHE A 108 -4.17 6.56 -23.54
CA PHE A 108 -5.29 7.13 -24.28
C PHE A 108 -6.11 8.18 -23.51
N ARG A 109 -6.09 8.19 -22.17
CA ARG A 109 -6.83 9.20 -21.39
C ARG A 109 -6.14 10.58 -21.37
N GLU A 110 -4.84 10.63 -21.67
CA GLU A 110 -4.08 11.89 -21.75
C GLU A 110 -4.27 12.58 -23.11
N ILE A 111 -4.35 11.81 -24.20
CA ILE A 111 -4.48 12.37 -25.57
C ILE A 111 -5.81 13.10 -25.78
N LYS A 112 -6.88 12.72 -25.05
CA LYS A 112 -8.20 13.37 -25.15
C LYS A 112 -8.38 14.62 -24.27
N ARG A 113 -7.36 14.98 -23.48
CA ARG A 113 -7.38 16.13 -22.55
C ARG A 113 -6.52 17.31 -23.02
N ASN A 114 -5.74 17.13 -24.08
CA ASN A 114 -5.05 18.18 -24.82
C ASN A 114 -5.75 18.40 -26.17
#